data_AF-A0A0W8FIJ5-F1
#
_entry.id   AF-A0A0W8FIJ5-F1
#
_cell.length_a   1.000
_cell.length_b   1.000
_cell.length_c   1.000
_cell.angle_alpha   90.00
_cell.angle_beta   90.00
_cell.angle_gamma   90.00
#
_symmetry.space_group_name_H-M   'P 1'
#
loop_
_entity.id
_entity.type
_entity.pdbx_description
1 polymer ?
#
loop_
_entity_poly.entity_id
_entity_poly.type
_entity_poly.pdbx_seq_one_letter_code
_entity_poly.pdbx_strand_id
1 'polypeptide(L)'
;MSWYIGFYYGMQAILFMDVNFKRYFLYLVRWQLSTPILAGVLYLLGSFSALAATIIANIIGGLIFFWVDRFIFTSQALAAQWEVREEIQCADCGRIARGYRLVQAKNYDRTRDPRPEFRCESCSAIKSAELKRRGIPL
;
A
#
# COMPACT_ATOMS: atom_id res chain seq x y z
N MET A 1 -1.01 -36.14 -1.88
CA MET A 1 -0.65 -35.47 -0.61
C MET A 1 -0.05 -34.08 -0.79
N SER A 2 0.79 -33.82 -1.80
CA SER A 2 1.41 -32.49 -2.05
C SER A 2 0.41 -31.34 -2.33
N TRP A 3 -0.73 -31.63 -2.98
CA TRP A 3 -1.75 -30.64 -3.34
C TRP A 3 -2.56 -30.08 -2.16
N TYR A 4 -2.70 -30.84 -1.07
CA TYR A 4 -3.44 -30.38 0.11
C TYR A 4 -2.66 -29.29 0.85
N ILE A 5 -1.34 -29.43 0.97
CA ILE A 5 -0.50 -28.49 1.72
C ILE A 5 -0.50 -27.10 1.04
N GLY A 6 -0.43 -27.05 -0.30
CA GLY A 6 -0.49 -25.79 -1.06
C GLY A 6 -1.82 -25.03 -0.92
N PHE A 7 -2.94 -25.75 -0.82
CA PHE A 7 -4.27 -25.14 -0.63
C PHE A 7 -4.44 -24.57 0.79
N TYR A 8 -3.91 -25.24 1.82
CA TYR A 8 -3.97 -24.72 3.20
C TYR A 8 -3.13 -23.46 3.40
N TYR A 9 -1.94 -23.35 2.79
CA TYR A 9 -1.14 -22.12 2.84
C TYR A 9 -1.77 -20.98 2.02
N GLY A 10 -2.38 -21.28 0.86
CA GLY A 10 -3.13 -20.30 0.06
C GLY A 10 -4.38 -19.79 0.78
N MET A 11 -5.09 -20.66 1.50
CA MET A 11 -6.31 -20.30 2.23
C MET A 11 -6.03 -19.58 3.56
N GLN A 12 -4.93 -19.90 4.26
CA GLN A 12 -4.48 -19.13 5.43
C GLN A 12 -4.02 -17.71 5.06
N ALA A 13 -3.43 -17.50 3.88
CA ALA A 13 -3.04 -16.16 3.42
C ALA A 13 -4.23 -15.26 3.08
N ILE A 14 -5.37 -15.83 2.66
CA ILE A 14 -6.60 -15.07 2.31
C ILE A 14 -7.41 -14.71 3.57
N LEU A 15 -7.32 -15.51 4.64
CA LEU A 15 -8.08 -15.29 5.88
C LEU A 15 -7.47 -14.25 6.84
N PHE A 16 -6.23 -13.81 6.60
CA PHE A 16 -5.56 -12.77 7.38
C PHE A 16 -5.41 -11.48 6.57
N MET A 17 -6.51 -10.96 6.05
CA MET A 17 -6.56 -9.56 5.66
C MET A 17 -6.87 -8.76 6.93
N ASP A 18 -5.82 -8.34 7.65
CA ASP A 18 -5.95 -7.48 8.83
C ASP A 18 -6.52 -6.12 8.42
N VAL A 19 -7.84 -6.03 8.30
CA VAL A 19 -8.53 -4.77 8.06
C VAL A 19 -8.36 -3.92 9.31
N ASN A 20 -7.55 -2.87 9.21
CA ASN A 20 -7.41 -1.91 10.29
C ASN A 20 -8.71 -1.10 10.41
N PHE A 21 -9.66 -1.59 11.21
CA PHE A 21 -11.00 -1.03 11.40
C PHE A 21 -10.98 0.47 11.74
N LYS A 22 -9.96 0.96 12.46
CA LYS A 22 -9.80 2.40 12.75
C LYS A 22 -9.62 3.23 11.47
N ARG A 23 -8.86 2.71 10.51
CA ARG A 23 -8.62 3.35 9.22
C ARG A 23 -9.81 3.20 8.28
N TYR A 24 -10.47 2.05 8.31
CA TYR A 24 -11.72 1.86 7.58
C TYR A 24 -12.80 2.83 8.06
N PHE A 25 -12.92 3.03 9.37
CA PHE A 25 -13.80 4.05 9.95
C PHE A 25 -13.41 5.48 9.52
N LEU A 26 -12.13 5.86 9.58
CA LEU A 26 -11.66 7.17 9.08
C LEU A 26 -11.93 7.37 7.59
N TYR A 27 -11.78 6.31 6.78
CA TYR A 27 -12.12 6.31 5.36
C TYR A 27 -13.62 6.56 5.15
N LEU A 28 -14.49 5.92 5.94
CA LEU A 28 -15.94 6.12 5.89
C LEU A 28 -16.36 7.52 6.36
N VAL A 29 -15.74 8.05 7.43
CA VAL A 29 -16.00 9.42 7.90
C VAL A 29 -15.59 10.44 6.85
N ARG A 30 -14.40 10.30 6.26
CA ARG A 30 -13.98 11.12 5.12
C ARG A 30 -14.98 11.05 3.97
N TRP A 31 -15.47 9.84 3.67
CA TRP A 31 -16.46 9.64 2.61
C TRP A 31 -17.74 10.45 2.88
N GLN A 32 -18.24 10.43 4.11
CA GLN A 32 -19.42 11.21 4.52
C GLN A 32 -19.17 12.73 4.54
N LEU A 33 -17.95 13.17 4.86
CA LEU A 33 -17.60 14.60 4.90
C LEU A 33 -17.43 15.24 3.52
N SER A 34 -17.30 14.45 2.45
CA SER A 34 -17.19 14.98 1.08
C SER A 34 -18.41 15.78 0.63
N THR A 35 -19.60 15.22 0.84
CA THR A 35 -20.88 15.83 0.47
C THR A 35 -21.20 17.13 1.22
N PRO A 36 -21.09 17.24 2.56
CA PRO A 36 -21.40 18.48 3.28
C PRO A 36 -20.39 19.60 2.99
N ILE A 37 -19.12 19.27 2.72
CA ILE A 37 -18.12 20.28 2.36
C ILE A 37 -18.47 20.91 1.01
N LEU A 38 -18.76 20.11 -0.01
CA LEU A 38 -19.19 20.63 -1.32
C LEU A 38 -20.50 21.40 -1.21
N ALA A 39 -21.49 20.86 -0.48
CA ALA A 39 -22.77 21.54 -0.28
C ALA A 39 -22.62 22.88 0.45
N GLY A 40 -21.75 22.94 1.47
CA GLY A 40 -21.44 24.18 2.19
C GLY A 40 -20.80 25.24 1.29
N VAL A 41 -19.84 24.85 0.45
CA VAL A 41 -19.22 25.79 -0.50
C VAL A 41 -20.23 26.27 -1.53
N LEU A 42 -21.07 25.37 -2.08
CA LEU A 42 -22.13 25.76 -3.02
C LEU A 42 -23.17 26.68 -2.38
N TYR A 43 -23.53 26.46 -1.12
CA TYR A 43 -24.44 27.34 -0.37
C TYR A 43 -23.84 28.74 -0.18
N LEU A 44 -22.57 28.84 0.19
CA LEU A 44 -21.86 30.12 0.34
C LEU A 44 -21.67 30.87 -0.98
N LEU A 45 -21.56 30.13 -2.09
CA LEU A 45 -21.41 30.69 -3.45
C LEU A 45 -22.74 30.79 -4.21
N GLY A 46 -23.89 30.74 -3.51
CA GLY A 46 -25.22 30.76 -4.14
C GLY A 46 -25.51 31.98 -5.03
N SER A 47 -24.73 33.06 -4.91
CA SER A 47 -24.82 34.26 -5.76
C SER A 47 -24.01 34.20 -7.06
N PHE A 48 -23.15 33.18 -7.23
CA PHE A 48 -22.37 32.96 -8.45
C PHE A 48 -23.12 32.08 -9.45
N SER A 49 -22.69 32.08 -10.72
CA SER A 49 -23.20 31.12 -11.69
C SER A 49 -22.92 29.68 -11.23
N ALA A 50 -23.86 28.77 -11.47
CA ALA A 50 -23.76 27.37 -11.02
C ALA A 50 -22.44 26.71 -11.45
N LEU A 51 -21.95 27.06 -12.65
CA LEU A 51 -20.68 26.59 -13.19
C LEU A 51 -19.49 27.12 -12.36
N ALA A 52 -19.43 28.42 -12.08
CA ALA A 52 -18.35 29.01 -11.29
C ALA A 52 -18.34 28.48 -9.84
N ALA A 53 -19.51 28.37 -9.22
CA ALA A 53 -19.65 27.81 -7.87
C ALA A 53 -19.16 26.36 -7.81
N THR A 54 -19.47 25.56 -8.83
CA THR A 54 -19.03 24.15 -8.92
C THR A 54 -17.52 24.04 -9.13
N ILE A 55 -16.91 24.86 -9.97
CA ILE A 55 -15.45 24.88 -10.15
C ILE A 55 -14.76 25.19 -8.82
N ILE A 56 -15.22 26.24 -8.12
CA ILE A 56 -14.62 26.67 -6.85
C ILE A 56 -14.83 25.61 -5.76
N ALA A 57 -16.01 24.99 -5.68
CA ALA A 57 -16.30 23.90 -4.75
C ALA A 57 -15.38 22.70 -4.95
N ASN A 58 -15.10 22.33 -6.21
CA ASN A 58 -14.18 21.23 -6.50
C ASN A 58 -12.72 21.58 -6.16
N ILE A 59 -12.29 22.81 -6.40
CA ILE A 59 -10.93 23.26 -6.02
C ILE A 59 -10.75 23.24 -4.50
N ILE A 60 -11.71 23.81 -3.76
CA ILE A 60 -11.66 23.85 -2.29
C ILE A 60 -11.74 22.42 -1.72
N GLY A 61 -12.67 21.62 -2.22
CA GLY A 61 -12.79 20.20 -1.85
C GLY A 61 -11.49 19.44 -2.10
N GLY A 62 -10.90 19.57 -3.29
CA GLY A 62 -9.64 18.92 -3.65
C GLY A 62 -8.47 19.33 -2.76
N LEU A 63 -8.35 20.61 -2.42
CA LEU A 63 -7.32 21.11 -1.51
C LEU A 63 -7.48 20.53 -0.10
N ILE A 64 -8.69 20.47 0.44
CA ILE A 64 -8.95 19.91 1.77
C ILE A 64 -8.74 18.38 1.77
N PHE A 65 -9.31 17.66 0.80
CA PHE A 65 -9.18 16.19 0.72
C PHE A 65 -7.76 15.73 0.51
N PHE A 66 -6.94 16.47 -0.23
CA PHE A 66 -5.53 16.14 -0.40
C PHE A 66 -4.80 16.02 0.94
N TRP A 67 -5.00 16.98 1.86
CA TRP A 67 -4.36 16.95 3.18
C TRP A 67 -4.92 15.84 4.08
N VAL A 68 -6.23 15.61 4.04
CA VAL A 68 -6.89 14.55 4.82
C VAL A 68 -6.43 13.16 4.35
N ASP A 69 -6.41 12.94 3.04
CA ASP A 69 -5.94 11.69 2.43
C ASP A 69 -4.45 11.48 2.75
N ARG A 70 -3.63 12.54 2.62
CA ARG A 70 -2.22 12.48 3.03
C ARG A 70 -2.08 12.06 4.49
N PHE A 71 -2.86 12.62 5.42
CA PHE A 71 -2.80 12.25 6.82
C PHE A 71 -3.18 10.78 7.07
N ILE A 72 -4.20 10.25 6.38
CA ILE A 72 -4.64 8.85 6.51
C ILE A 72 -3.62 7.88 5.90
N PHE A 73 -3.03 8.23 4.75
CA PHE A 73 -2.17 7.34 3.95
C PHE A 73 -0.66 7.50 4.17
N THR A 74 -0.20 8.50 4.94
CA THR A 74 1.25 8.71 5.23
C THR A 74 1.94 7.45 5.80
N SER A 75 1.18 6.55 6.45
CA SER A 75 1.75 5.30 6.98
C SER A 75 1.97 4.18 5.94
N GLN A 76 1.40 4.26 4.74
CA GLN A 76 1.55 3.26 3.68
C GLN A 76 2.70 3.54 2.71
N ALA A 77 3.42 4.66 2.84
CA ALA A 77 4.68 4.84 2.11
C ALA A 77 5.75 3.80 2.50
N LEU A 78 5.55 3.06 3.60
CA LEU A 78 6.36 1.90 4.03
C LEU A 78 5.63 0.54 3.86
N ALA A 79 4.62 0.45 2.98
CA ALA A 79 4.21 -0.87 2.49
C ALA A 79 5.43 -1.53 1.84
N ALA A 80 5.65 -2.82 2.10
CA ALA A 80 6.85 -3.52 1.64
C ALA A 80 7.01 -3.34 0.12
N GLN A 81 8.02 -2.58 -0.31
CA GLN A 81 8.28 -2.34 -1.72
C GLN A 81 9.11 -3.50 -2.25
N TRP A 82 8.53 -4.23 -3.21
CA TRP A 82 9.18 -5.36 -3.87
C TRP A 82 9.55 -4.99 -5.31
N GLU A 83 10.82 -5.15 -5.64
CA GLU A 83 11.30 -5.14 -7.02
C GLU A 83 11.24 -6.57 -7.57
N VAL A 84 10.62 -6.74 -8.74
CA VAL A 84 10.56 -8.02 -9.46
C VAL A 84 11.28 -7.86 -10.79
N ARG A 85 12.16 -8.81 -11.11
CA ARG A 85 12.86 -8.89 -12.41
C ARG A 85 12.75 -10.30 -12.98
N GLU A 86 12.61 -10.39 -14.30
CA GLU A 86 12.68 -11.66 -15.01
C GLU A 86 14.15 -12.07 -15.23
N GLU A 87 14.40 -13.39 -15.32
CA GLU A 87 15.70 -13.97 -15.68
C GLU A 87 16.92 -13.44 -14.89
N ILE A 88 16.84 -13.47 -13.56
CA ILE A 88 18.00 -13.17 -12.72
C ILE A 88 18.65 -14.44 -12.18
N GLN A 89 19.94 -14.37 -11.90
CA GLN A 89 20.64 -15.39 -11.15
C GLN A 89 20.39 -15.17 -9.65
N CYS A 90 19.76 -16.13 -8.98
CA CYS A 90 19.49 -16.02 -7.55
C CYS A 90 20.78 -15.94 -6.74
N ALA A 91 20.88 -14.95 -5.83
CA ALA A 91 22.05 -14.76 -4.97
C ALA A 91 22.33 -15.94 -4.02
N ASP A 92 21.31 -16.71 -3.62
CA ASP A 92 21.46 -17.81 -2.66
C ASP A 92 21.62 -19.18 -3.34
N CYS A 93 20.82 -19.48 -4.38
CA CYS A 93 20.80 -20.80 -5.02
C CYS A 93 21.39 -20.84 -6.44
N GLY A 94 21.76 -19.70 -7.01
CA GLY A 94 22.39 -19.60 -8.33
C GLY A 94 21.49 -19.93 -9.53
N ARG A 95 20.22 -20.32 -9.32
CA ARG A 95 19.28 -20.63 -10.41
C ARG A 95 18.86 -19.36 -11.16
N ILE A 96 18.72 -19.46 -12.48
CA ILE A 96 18.08 -18.45 -13.32
C ILE A 96 16.56 -18.59 -13.15
N ALA A 97 15.93 -17.57 -12.58
CA ALA A 97 14.50 -17.55 -12.33
C ALA A 97 13.99 -16.10 -12.23
N ARG A 98 12.67 -15.94 -12.11
CA ARG A 98 12.07 -14.69 -11.67
C ARG A 98 12.58 -14.33 -10.27
N GLY A 99 13.16 -13.14 -10.15
CA GLY A 99 13.76 -12.65 -8.94
C GLY A 99 12.93 -11.61 -8.23
N TYR A 100 12.91 -11.73 -6.91
CA TYR A 100 12.22 -10.85 -5.99
C TYR A 100 13.26 -10.20 -5.08
N ARG A 101 13.12 -8.90 -4.85
CA ARG A 101 13.96 -8.13 -3.95
C ARG A 101 13.08 -7.23 -3.09
N LEU A 102 13.21 -7.36 -1.78
CA LEU A 102 12.63 -6.41 -0.85
C LEU A 102 13.51 -5.16 -0.80
N VAL A 103 12.96 -4.03 -1.25
CA VAL A 103 13.64 -2.73 -1.30
C VAL A 103 13.44 -1.97 -0.01
N GLN A 104 12.20 -1.92 0.48
CA GLN A 104 11.83 -1.14 1.65
C GLN A 104 10.71 -1.84 2.41
N ALA A 105 10.76 -1.83 3.74
CA ALA A 105 9.69 -2.21 4.65
C ALA A 105 9.81 -1.40 5.95
N LYS A 106 8.86 -1.53 6.88
CA LYS A 106 8.93 -0.82 8.17
C LYS A 106 10.22 -1.22 8.93
N ASN A 107 11.08 -0.25 9.21
CA ASN A 107 12.42 -0.45 9.80
C ASN A 107 13.40 -1.27 8.94
N TYR A 108 13.21 -1.26 7.61
CA TYR A 108 14.12 -1.90 6.66
C TYR A 108 14.20 -1.06 5.38
N ASP A 109 15.35 -0.47 5.08
CA ASP A 109 15.56 0.31 3.85
C ASP A 109 16.84 -0.12 3.16
N ARG A 110 16.69 -0.65 1.93
CA ARG A 110 17.76 -1.05 1.03
C ARG A 110 17.64 -0.37 -0.34
N THR A 111 16.97 0.78 -0.40
CA THR A 111 16.78 1.55 -1.64
C THR A 111 18.12 1.97 -2.26
N ARG A 112 19.14 2.25 -1.42
CA ARG A 112 20.47 2.68 -1.85
C ARG A 112 21.54 1.58 -1.79
N ASP A 113 21.14 0.32 -1.77
CA ASP A 113 22.09 -0.79 -1.69
C ASP A 113 22.96 -0.87 -2.97
N PRO A 114 24.29 -0.72 -2.87
CA PRO A 114 25.20 -0.77 -4.03
C PRO A 114 25.33 -2.17 -4.63
N ARG A 115 24.84 -3.23 -3.97
CA ARG A 115 24.82 -4.61 -4.48
C ARG A 115 23.42 -5.22 -4.37
N PRO A 116 22.53 -4.96 -5.34
CA PRO A 116 21.16 -5.45 -5.28
C PRO A 116 21.09 -6.98 -5.42
N GLU A 117 20.74 -7.65 -4.34
CA GLU A 117 20.56 -9.11 -4.30
C GLU A 117 19.13 -9.50 -4.67
N PHE A 118 18.97 -10.15 -5.82
CA PHE A 118 17.70 -10.76 -6.23
C PHE A 118 17.66 -12.23 -5.81
N ARG A 119 16.50 -12.66 -5.31
CA ARG A 119 16.27 -14.04 -4.85
C ARG A 119 15.13 -14.67 -5.64
N CYS A 120 15.25 -15.95 -5.99
CA CYS A 120 14.12 -16.68 -6.56
C CYS A 120 12.97 -16.79 -5.55
N GLU A 121 11.79 -17.20 -5.99
CA GLU A 121 10.58 -17.27 -5.17
C GLU A 121 10.77 -18.04 -3.85
N SER A 122 11.39 -19.22 -3.90
CA SER A 122 11.62 -20.05 -2.71
C SER A 122 12.61 -19.41 -1.72
N CYS A 123 13.72 -18.86 -2.20
CA CYS A 123 14.71 -18.18 -1.37
C CYS A 123 14.16 -16.86 -0.78
N SER A 124 13.34 -16.15 -1.56
CA SER A 124 12.66 -14.93 -1.11
C SER A 124 11.65 -15.22 0.01
N ALA A 125 10.89 -16.30 -0.09
CA ALA A 125 9.95 -16.72 0.94
C ALA A 125 10.65 -17.04 2.27
N ILE A 126 11.77 -17.78 2.22
CA ILE A 126 12.59 -18.08 3.41
C ILE A 126 13.12 -16.79 4.04
N LYS A 127 13.65 -15.87 3.21
CA LYS A 127 14.16 -14.58 3.70
C LYS A 127 13.06 -13.74 4.34
N SER A 128 11.87 -13.73 3.75
CA SER A 128 10.72 -13.02 4.28
C SER A 128 10.29 -13.57 5.64
N ALA A 129 10.30 -14.89 5.82
CA ALA A 129 10.02 -15.53 7.11
C ALA A 129 11.09 -15.24 8.17
N GLU A 130 12.37 -15.11 7.78
CA GLU A 130 13.45 -14.64 8.66
C GLU A 130 13.21 -13.19 9.11
N LEU A 131 12.88 -12.30 8.17
CA LEU A 131 12.65 -10.88 8.45
C LEU A 131 11.41 -10.68 9.36
N LYS A 132 10.33 -11.45 9.15
CA LYS A 132 9.18 -11.48 10.06
C LYS A 132 9.57 -11.90 11.47
N ARG A 133 10.40 -12.95 11.62
CA ARG A 133 10.95 -13.38 12.92
C ARG A 133 11.81 -12.31 13.60
N ARG A 134 12.47 -11.45 12.83
CA ARG A 134 13.25 -10.30 13.32
C ARG A 134 12.40 -9.08 13.65
N GLY A 135 11.07 -9.17 13.53
CA GLY A 135 10.15 -8.08 13.85
C GLY A 135 9.98 -7.03 12.74
N ILE A 136 10.42 -7.33 11.50
CA ILE A 136 10.15 -6.49 10.34
C ILE A 136 8.79 -6.91 9.76
N PRO A 137 7.75 -6.05 9.80
CA PRO A 137 6.47 -6.38 9.23
C PRO A 137 6.57 -6.28 7.69
N LEU A 138 6.41 -7.45 7.04
CA LEU A 138 6.36 -7.65 5.59
C LEU A 138 4.96 -8.03 5.13
#